data_AF-A0A3E0WSS0-F1
#
_entry.id   AF-A0A3E0WSS0-F1
#
_cell.length_a   1.000
_cell.length_b   1.000
_cell.length_c   1.000
_cell.angle_alpha   90.00
_cell.angle_beta   90.00
_cell.angle_gamma   90.00
#
_symmetry.space_group_name_H-M   'P 1'
#
loop_
_entity.id
_entity.type
_entity.pdbx_description
1 polymer ?
#
loop_
_entity_poly.entity_id
_entity_poly.type
_entity_poly.pdbx_seq_one_letter_code
_entity_poly.pdbx_strand_id
1 'polypeptide(L)'
;MKVNAIKSNKLRKSAKGHPCTTRIPGVCNGDPDTSCLAHPPMDNGGMGGKASDECGAITCSDCHDCIDRRRYRDVPRELVYECWIRGHQETLTYWRQMGLLSVKGAAA
;
A
#
# COMPACT_ATOMS: atom_id res chain seq x y z
N MET A 1 -16.32 -12.25 16.24
CA MET A 1 -16.98 -11.96 14.94
C MET A 1 -15.95 -12.11 13.84
N LYS A 2 -16.27 -12.78 12.73
CA LYS A 2 -15.42 -12.77 11.53
C LYS A 2 -15.58 -11.40 10.86
N VAL A 3 -14.50 -10.63 10.80
CA VAL A 3 -14.47 -9.39 10.01
C VAL A 3 -14.15 -9.80 8.58
N ASN A 4 -15.06 -9.51 7.65
CA ASN A 4 -14.82 -9.76 6.23
C ASN A 4 -13.78 -8.77 5.71
N ALA A 5 -12.89 -9.22 4.84
CA ALA A 5 -11.92 -8.34 4.20
C ALA A 5 -12.64 -7.29 3.35
N ILE A 6 -12.33 -6.01 3.54
CA ILE A 6 -12.90 -4.94 2.74
C ILE A 6 -12.28 -5.00 1.34
N LYS A 7 -13.14 -4.97 0.31
CA LYS A 7 -12.74 -4.87 -1.10
C LYS A 7 -13.35 -3.61 -1.69
N SER A 8 -12.51 -2.65 -2.08
CA SER A 8 -12.91 -1.34 -2.55
C SER A 8 -12.18 -0.96 -3.84
N ASN A 9 -12.93 -0.99 -4.95
CA ASN A 9 -12.43 -0.51 -6.23
C ASN A 9 -12.03 0.98 -6.20
N LYS A 10 -12.62 1.79 -5.31
CA LYS A 10 -12.25 3.21 -5.16
C LYS A 10 -10.85 3.36 -4.57
N LEU A 11 -10.53 2.61 -3.51
CA LEU A 11 -9.19 2.61 -2.91
C LEU A 11 -8.15 2.12 -3.92
N ARG A 12 -8.43 1.00 -4.61
CA ARG A 12 -7.51 0.44 -5.61
C ARG A 12 -7.26 1.39 -6.78
N LYS A 13 -8.30 2.05 -7.31
CA LYS A 13 -8.18 3.01 -8.41
C LYS A 13 -7.51 4.32 -8.00
N SER A 14 -7.61 4.72 -6.73
CA SER A 14 -7.00 5.96 -6.22
C SER A 14 -5.48 5.98 -6.29
N ALA A 15 -4.83 4.82 -6.45
CA ALA A 15 -3.39 4.70 -6.60
C ALA A 15 -2.90 5.17 -7.97
N LYS A 16 -3.71 5.05 -9.02
CA LYS A 16 -3.30 5.38 -10.39
C LYS A 16 -2.99 6.87 -10.51
N GLY A 17 -1.78 7.21 -10.97
CA GLY A 17 -1.34 8.61 -11.11
C GLY A 17 -0.94 9.28 -9.79
N HIS A 18 -1.00 8.58 -8.66
CA HIS A 18 -0.55 9.11 -7.38
C HIS A 18 0.94 8.79 -7.17
N PRO A 19 1.75 9.73 -6.64
CA PRO A 19 3.14 9.45 -6.31
C PRO A 19 3.31 8.25 -5.37
N CYS A 20 4.37 7.48 -5.55
CA CYS A 20 4.69 6.35 -4.67
C CYS A 20 4.82 6.85 -3.22
N THR A 21 4.05 6.22 -2.31
CA THR A 21 4.12 6.54 -0.88
C THR A 21 5.24 5.74 -0.20
N THR A 22 5.53 4.52 -0.64
CA THR A 22 6.53 3.63 0.00
C THR A 22 7.98 4.02 -0.24
N ARG A 23 8.32 4.55 -1.42
CA ARG A 23 9.65 5.15 -1.72
C ARG A 23 10.86 4.39 -1.16
N ILE A 24 10.95 3.08 -1.44
CA ILE A 24 12.06 2.23 -0.96
C ILE A 24 13.39 2.76 -1.57
N PRO A 25 14.39 3.12 -0.75
CA PRO A 25 15.66 3.65 -1.24
C PRO A 25 16.36 2.67 -2.20
N GLY A 26 16.87 3.19 -3.33
CA GLY A 26 17.54 2.38 -4.35
C GLY A 26 16.62 1.48 -5.20
N VAL A 27 15.32 1.45 -4.91
CA VAL A 27 14.31 0.62 -5.62
C VAL A 27 13.25 1.48 -6.29
N CYS A 28 12.79 2.54 -5.62
CA CYS A 28 11.68 3.35 -6.11
C CYS A 28 11.99 4.02 -7.46
N ASN A 29 11.21 3.69 -8.49
CA ASN A 29 11.32 4.32 -9.81
C ASN A 29 10.73 5.75 -9.87
N GLY A 30 9.91 6.14 -8.89
CA GLY A 30 9.33 7.47 -8.79
C GLY A 30 8.21 7.79 -9.81
N ASP A 31 7.81 6.83 -10.64
CA ASP A 31 6.83 7.04 -11.72
C ASP A 31 5.39 6.81 -11.24
N PRO A 32 4.54 7.87 -11.14
CA PRO A 32 3.15 7.77 -10.70
C PRO A 32 2.25 6.97 -11.65
N ASP A 33 2.60 6.84 -12.92
CA ASP A 33 1.78 6.10 -13.90
C ASP A 33 1.83 4.59 -13.64
N THR A 34 2.88 4.13 -12.94
CA THR A 34 3.03 2.73 -12.52
C THR A 34 2.41 2.44 -11.14
N SER A 35 1.85 3.45 -10.48
CA SER A 35 1.37 3.30 -9.11
C SER A 35 0.16 2.38 -8.99
N CYS A 36 0.22 1.49 -8.01
CA CYS A 36 -0.81 0.52 -7.65
C CYS A 36 -0.96 0.43 -6.13
N LEU A 37 -1.96 -0.34 -5.67
CA LEU A 37 -2.15 -0.63 -4.26
C LEU A 37 -1.48 -1.96 -3.89
N ALA A 38 -0.46 -1.92 -3.05
CA ALA A 38 0.24 -3.10 -2.55
C ALA A 38 -0.10 -3.38 -1.09
N HIS A 39 -0.44 -4.64 -0.80
CA HIS A 39 -0.73 -5.16 0.55
C HIS A 39 0.57 -5.38 1.35
N PRO A 40 0.50 -5.55 2.68
CA PRO A 40 1.69 -5.66 3.52
C PRO A 40 2.59 -6.85 3.16
N PRO A 41 3.93 -6.73 3.27
CA PRO A 41 4.89 -7.78 2.91
C PRO A 41 4.86 -9.03 3.80
N MET A 42 4.04 -8.99 4.86
CA MET A 42 3.86 -10.06 5.85
C MET A 42 2.63 -10.91 5.54
N ASP A 43 1.69 -10.36 4.76
CA ASP A 43 0.41 -11.00 4.42
C ASP A 43 0.50 -11.59 3.01
N ASN A 44 1.46 -12.49 2.82
CA ASN A 44 1.54 -13.34 1.62
C ASN A 44 0.48 -14.43 1.72
N GLY A 45 -0.77 -14.02 1.95
CA GLY A 45 -1.92 -14.89 2.13
C GLY A 45 -1.81 -16.05 1.16
N GLY A 46 -1.63 -17.26 1.70
CA GLY A 46 -1.80 -18.47 0.94
C GLY A 46 -3.14 -18.42 0.20
N MET A 47 -3.36 -19.35 -0.72
CA MET A 47 -4.57 -19.41 -1.56
C MET A 47 -5.86 -19.08 -0.77
N GLY A 48 -6.34 -17.83 -0.87
CA GLY A 48 -7.65 -17.42 -0.34
C GLY A 48 -7.72 -16.20 0.58
N GLY A 49 -6.62 -15.67 1.14
CA GLY A 49 -6.70 -14.62 2.17
C GLY A 49 -5.97 -13.32 1.83
N LYS A 50 -6.49 -12.49 0.92
CA LYS A 50 -5.92 -11.15 0.69
C LYS A 50 -6.36 -10.18 1.79
N ALA A 51 -5.41 -9.48 2.42
CA ALA A 51 -5.66 -8.31 3.28
C ALA A 51 -6.78 -7.39 2.76
N SER A 52 -7.46 -6.73 3.67
CA SER A 52 -8.42 -5.69 3.31
C SER A 52 -7.74 -4.55 2.55
N ASP A 53 -8.42 -3.92 1.60
CA ASP A 53 -7.82 -2.90 0.74
C ASP A 53 -7.37 -1.65 1.50
N GLU A 54 -8.03 -1.31 2.62
CA GLU A 54 -7.60 -0.23 3.52
C GLU A 54 -6.27 -0.52 4.21
N CYS A 55 -5.80 -1.76 4.22
CA CYS A 55 -4.47 -2.11 4.73
C CYS A 55 -3.38 -1.96 3.67
N GLY A 56 -3.66 -1.45 2.47
CA GLY A 56 -2.66 -1.27 1.42
C GLY A 56 -1.86 0.03 1.53
N ALA A 57 -0.74 0.09 0.80
CA ALA A 57 0.02 1.30 0.53
C ALA A 57 0.10 1.55 -0.98
N ILE A 58 0.08 2.83 -1.40
CA ILE A 58 0.29 3.20 -2.81
C ILE A 58 1.77 3.07 -3.14
N THR A 59 2.09 2.21 -4.10
CA THR A 59 3.46 1.86 -4.51
C THR A 59 3.61 1.96 -6.02
N CYS A 60 4.75 2.48 -6.50
CA CYS A 60 5.14 2.27 -7.89
C CYS A 60 5.47 0.80 -8.17
N SER A 61 5.56 0.41 -9.44
CA SER A 61 5.79 -0.98 -9.85
C SER A 61 7.04 -1.60 -9.23
N ASP A 62 8.15 -0.85 -9.15
CA ASP A 62 9.41 -1.38 -8.65
C ASP A 62 9.39 -1.61 -7.12
N CYS A 63 8.78 -0.67 -6.38
CA CYS A 63 8.54 -0.85 -4.95
C CYS A 63 7.62 -2.05 -4.70
N HIS A 64 6.57 -2.20 -5.51
CA HIS A 64 5.65 -3.34 -5.43
C HIS A 64 6.37 -4.67 -5.67
N ASP A 65 7.24 -4.76 -6.68
CA ASP A 65 8.04 -5.96 -6.95
C ASP A 65 9.02 -6.30 -5.81
N CYS A 66 9.55 -5.29 -5.13
CA CYS A 66 10.42 -5.47 -3.96
C CYS A 66 9.63 -5.98 -2.74
N ILE A 67 8.45 -5.39 -2.47
CA ILE A 67 7.53 -5.82 -1.40
C ILE A 67 7.15 -7.29 -1.58
N ASP A 68 6.74 -7.66 -2.79
CA ASP A 68 6.31 -9.02 -3.14
C ASP A 68 7.49 -10.00 -3.31
N ARG A 69 8.73 -9.53 -3.12
CA ARG A 69 9.96 -10.30 -3.29
C ARG A 69 10.11 -10.93 -4.68
N ARG A 70 9.50 -10.32 -5.71
CA ARG A 70 9.69 -10.67 -7.13
C ARG A 70 11.05 -10.21 -7.64
N ARG A 71 11.50 -9.02 -7.22
CA ARG A 71 12.80 -8.41 -7.53
C ARG A 71 13.43 -7.79 -6.27
N TYR A 72 14.66 -7.30 -6.36
CA TYR A 72 15.35 -6.58 -5.28
C TYR A 72 15.39 -7.37 -3.95
N ARG A 73 15.70 -8.68 -4.05
CA ARG A 73 15.60 -9.62 -2.92
C ARG A 73 16.70 -9.43 -1.87
N ASP A 74 17.78 -8.76 -2.24
CA ASP A 74 18.92 -8.34 -1.43
C ASP A 74 18.59 -7.16 -0.49
N VAL A 75 17.52 -6.41 -0.76
CA VAL A 75 17.06 -5.34 0.14
C VAL A 75 16.55 -5.95 1.46
N PRO A 76 17.04 -5.49 2.63
CA PRO A 76 16.63 -6.02 3.93
C PRO A 76 15.12 -6.00 4.14
N ARG A 77 14.57 -7.03 4.81
CA ARG A 77 13.11 -7.15 5.05
C ARG A 77 12.58 -6.04 5.94
N GLU A 78 13.39 -5.68 6.92
CA GLU A 78 13.14 -4.64 7.90
C GLU A 78 12.99 -3.29 7.19
N LEU A 79 13.92 -2.95 6.30
CA LEU A 79 13.85 -1.72 5.51
C LEU A 79 12.60 -1.66 4.62
N VAL A 80 12.26 -2.75 3.94
CA VAL A 80 11.04 -2.82 3.11
C VAL A 80 9.80 -2.61 3.97
N TYR A 81 9.75 -3.22 5.16
CA TYR A 81 8.63 -3.11 6.08
C TYR A 81 8.47 -1.70 6.64
N GLU A 82 9.57 -1.06 7.06
CA GLU A 82 9.58 0.33 7.53
C GLU A 82 9.09 1.30 6.45
N CYS A 83 9.61 1.16 5.23
CA CYS A 83 9.19 1.96 4.08
C CYS A 83 7.70 1.75 3.76
N TRP A 84 7.23 0.51 3.87
CA TRP A 84 5.83 0.16 3.64
C TRP A 84 4.90 0.74 4.71
N ILE A 85 5.26 0.66 6.01
CA ILE A 85 4.46 1.25 7.09
C ILE A 85 4.29 2.76 6.88
N ARG A 86 5.39 3.47 6.58
CA ARG A 86 5.35 4.89 6.28
C ARG A 86 4.46 5.18 5.07
N GLY A 87 4.61 4.41 3.99
CA GLY A 87 3.78 4.52 2.80
C GLY A 87 2.29 4.28 3.07
N HIS A 88 1.98 3.29 3.91
CA HIS A 88 0.63 2.98 4.35
C HIS A 88 0.01 4.15 5.14
N GLN A 89 0.74 4.75 6.08
CA GLN A 89 0.29 5.92 6.85
C GLN A 89 0.00 7.13 5.95
N GLU A 90 0.85 7.39 4.96
CA GLU A 90 0.65 8.44 3.96
C GLU A 90 -0.59 8.14 3.07
N THR A 91 -0.76 6.89 2.65
CA THR A 91 -1.92 6.42 1.88
C THR A 91 -3.22 6.61 2.65
N LEU A 92 -3.25 6.26 3.95
CA LEU A 92 -4.41 6.50 4.83
C LEU A 92 -4.73 8.00 4.97
N THR A 93 -3.70 8.84 5.01
CA THR A 93 -3.88 10.30 5.08
C THR A 93 -4.46 10.84 3.78
N TYR A 94 -3.91 10.42 2.64
CA TYR A 94 -4.43 10.75 1.32
C TYR A 94 -5.90 10.31 1.15
N TRP A 95 -6.25 9.09 1.57
CA TRP A 95 -7.63 8.61 1.49
C TRP A 95 -8.59 9.39 2.37
N ARG A 96 -8.15 9.90 3.52
CA ARG A 96 -8.95 10.81 4.36
C ARG A 96 -9.17 12.16 3.66
N GLN A 97 -8.11 12.73 3.08
CA GLN A 97 -8.20 13.99 2.32
C GLN A 97 -9.14 13.88 1.10
N MET A 98 -9.14 12.73 0.43
CA MET A 98 -10.00 12.44 -0.72
C MET A 98 -11.42 12.01 -0.35
N GLY A 99 -11.75 11.91 0.95
CA GLY A 99 -13.05 11.40 1.42
C GLY A 99 -13.31 9.92 1.08
N LEU A 100 -12.25 9.15 0.83
CA LEU A 100 -12.31 7.70 0.57
C LEU A 100 -12.34 6.87 1.86
N LEU A 101 -11.84 7.43 2.97
CA LEU A 101 -11.96 6.89 4.31
C LEU A 101 -12.43 7.98 5.28
N SER A 102 -13.24 7.58 6.26
CA SER A 102 -13.76 8.45 7.33
C SER A 102 -13.59 7.79 8.69
N VAL A 103 -13.30 8.60 9.71
CA VAL A 103 -13.26 8.14 11.11
C VAL A 103 -14.52 8.63 11.83
N LYS A 104 -15.29 7.70 12.39
CA LYS A 104 -16.49 8.04 13.18
C LYS A 104 -16.07 8.87 14.40
N GLY A 105 -16.73 10.02 14.61
CA GLY A 105 -16.42 10.92 15.73
C GLY A 105 -15.20 11.81 15.50
N ALA A 106 -14.67 11.89 14.28
CA ALA A 106 -13.68 12.91 13.94
C ALA A 106 -14.27 14.31 14.19
N ALA A 107 -13.51 15.16 14.89
CA ALA A 107 -13.84 16.57 15.01
C ALA A 107 -13.77 17.24 13.62
N ALA A 108 -14.64 18.22 13.41
CA ALA A 108 -14.62 19.07 12.22
C ALA A 108 -13.37 19.95 12.20
#